data_AF-A0A418XM50-F1
#
_entry.id   AF-A0A418XM50-F1
#
_cell.length_a   1.000
_cell.length_b   1.000
_cell.length_c   1.000
_cell.angle_alpha   90.00
_cell.angle_beta   90.00
_cell.angle_gamma   90.00
#
_symmetry.space_group_name_H-M   'P 1'
#
loop_
_entity.id
_entity.type
_entity.pdbx_description
1 polymer ?
#
loop_
_entity_poly.entity_id
_entity_poly.type
_entity_poly.pdbx_seq_one_letter_code
_entity_poly.pdbx_strand_id
1 'polypeptide(L)'
;MIAWCNGDAEARYSLAASFVSFKHCAEENGPLAWSEQARALLAHAPDPRSVLVNFVNRFKPMSWSGSRASLMEANTRLLDDAQIMIPAALLPYVAEAKDLLSREIANERQSETERDQVRDERFE
;
A
#
# COMPACT_ATOMS: atom_id res chain seq x y z
N MET A 1 -15.08 -14.10 4.52
CA MET A 1 -14.89 -12.76 3.92
C MET A 1 -15.23 -12.75 2.42
N ILE A 2 -14.64 -13.61 1.58
CA ILE A 2 -15.00 -13.71 0.15
C ILE A 2 -16.48 -14.05 -0.08
N ALA A 3 -17.04 -14.99 0.67
CA ALA A 3 -18.48 -15.30 0.61
C ALA A 3 -19.39 -14.09 0.91
N TRP A 4 -18.95 -13.17 1.79
CA TRP A 4 -19.67 -11.92 2.04
C TRP A 4 -19.55 -10.96 0.85
N CYS A 5 -18.36 -10.87 0.24
CA CYS A 5 -18.12 -10.04 -0.94
C CYS A 5 -18.97 -10.50 -2.13
N ASN A 6 -19.11 -11.82 -2.33
CA ASN A 6 -19.90 -12.40 -3.42
C ASN A 6 -21.40 -12.07 -3.37
N GLY A 7 -21.94 -11.63 -2.21
CA GLY A 7 -23.33 -11.22 -2.11
C GLY A 7 -23.64 -9.87 -2.78
N ASP A 8 -22.63 -9.05 -3.05
CA ASP A 8 -22.70 -7.82 -3.84
C ASP A 8 -21.29 -7.51 -4.34
N ALA A 9 -20.89 -8.21 -5.40
CA ALA A 9 -19.51 -8.27 -5.86
C ALA A 9 -19.00 -6.92 -6.40
N GLU A 10 -19.89 -6.05 -6.88
CA GLU A 10 -19.49 -4.74 -7.41
C GLU A 10 -19.06 -3.80 -6.28
N ALA A 11 -19.79 -3.75 -5.16
CA ALA A 11 -19.49 -2.83 -4.07
C ALA A 11 -18.57 -3.43 -2.99
N ARG A 12 -18.77 -4.71 -2.64
CA ARG A 12 -18.19 -5.26 -1.40
C ARG A 12 -16.71 -5.58 -1.49
N TYR A 13 -16.19 -5.88 -2.69
CA TYR A 13 -14.74 -6.08 -2.87
C TYR A 13 -13.96 -4.78 -2.63
N SER A 14 -14.42 -3.68 -3.24
CA SER A 14 -13.84 -2.35 -3.03
C SER A 14 -13.96 -1.90 -1.57
N LEU A 15 -15.14 -2.10 -0.96
CA LEU A 15 -15.35 -1.81 0.45
C LEU A 15 -14.43 -2.63 1.36
N ALA A 16 -14.31 -3.94 1.14
CA ALA A 16 -13.39 -4.79 1.89
C ALA A 16 -11.94 -4.29 1.79
N ALA A 17 -11.50 -3.93 0.59
CA ALA A 17 -10.15 -3.42 0.33
C ALA A 17 -9.83 -2.14 1.13
N SER A 18 -10.84 -1.34 1.52
CA SER A 18 -10.65 -0.13 2.33
C SER A 18 -10.26 -0.39 3.79
N PHE A 19 -10.66 -1.53 4.37
CA PHE A 19 -10.48 -1.77 5.82
C PHE A 19 -9.67 -3.02 6.16
N VAL A 20 -9.59 -4.04 5.29
CA VAL A 20 -8.81 -5.24 5.61
C VAL A 20 -7.32 -4.90 5.76
N SER A 21 -6.58 -5.62 6.59
CA SER A 21 -5.12 -5.46 6.57
C SER A 21 -4.60 -5.90 5.21
N PHE A 22 -3.90 -5.04 4.48
CA PHE A 22 -3.33 -5.39 3.17
C PHE A 22 -1.97 -6.06 3.28
N LYS A 23 -1.28 -5.89 4.41
CA LYS A 23 0.06 -6.39 4.65
C LYS A 23 0.10 -7.31 5.85
N HIS A 24 1.10 -8.18 5.84
CA HIS A 24 1.51 -9.01 6.96
C HIS A 24 3.04 -9.01 7.03
N CYS A 25 3.57 -9.15 8.24
CA CYS A 25 4.99 -9.25 8.51
C CYS A 25 5.21 -10.54 9.29
N ALA A 26 5.91 -11.51 8.69
CA ALA A 26 6.10 -12.83 9.30
C ALA A 26 7.04 -12.78 10.52
N GLU A 27 8.00 -11.85 10.49
CA GLU A 27 8.98 -11.61 11.56
C GLU A 27 8.96 -10.14 11.95
N GLU A 28 9.33 -9.80 13.20
CA GLU A 28 9.19 -8.44 13.77
C GLU A 28 9.90 -7.34 12.95
N ASN A 29 10.85 -7.70 12.08
CA ASN A 29 11.52 -6.78 11.14
C ASN A 29 11.68 -7.39 9.72
N GLY A 30 10.84 -8.37 9.38
CA GLY A 30 10.90 -9.05 8.08
C GLY A 30 10.38 -8.19 6.93
N PRO A 31 10.57 -8.64 5.68
CA PRO A 31 9.94 -8.00 4.53
C PRO A 31 8.41 -8.06 4.65
N LEU A 32 7.74 -6.99 4.24
CA LEU A 32 6.28 -6.98 4.15
C LEU A 32 5.85 -7.89 3.01
N ALA A 33 4.83 -8.70 3.27
CA ALA A 33 4.13 -9.49 2.27
C ALA A 33 2.66 -9.10 2.24
N TRP A 34 1.99 -9.37 1.12
CA TRP A 34 0.53 -9.26 1.05
C TRP A 34 -0.12 -10.14 2.12
N SER A 35 -1.20 -9.68 2.74
CA SER A 35 -2.00 -10.54 3.61
C SER A 35 -2.78 -11.58 2.78
N GLU A 36 -3.18 -12.68 3.40
CA GLU A 36 -4.07 -13.66 2.76
C GLU A 36 -5.38 -13.02 2.30
N GLN A 37 -5.90 -12.09 3.11
CA GLN A 37 -7.12 -11.35 2.80
C GLN A 37 -6.97 -10.49 1.55
N ALA A 38 -5.87 -9.76 1.40
CA ALA A 38 -5.63 -8.92 0.24
C ALA A 38 -5.39 -9.74 -1.03
N ARG A 39 -4.64 -10.85 -0.92
CA ARG A 39 -4.48 -11.81 -2.01
C ARG A 39 -5.84 -12.34 -2.49
N ALA A 40 -6.70 -12.76 -1.57
CA ALA A 40 -8.01 -13.28 -1.90
C ALA A 40 -8.91 -12.23 -2.57
N LEU A 41 -8.85 -10.96 -2.12
CA LEU A 41 -9.62 -9.88 -2.75
C LEU A 41 -9.13 -9.61 -4.19
N LEU A 42 -7.82 -9.55 -4.42
CA LEU A 42 -7.25 -9.35 -5.77
C LEU A 42 -7.57 -10.52 -6.71
N ALA A 43 -7.61 -11.75 -6.20
CA ALA A 43 -7.85 -12.94 -7.00
C ALA A 43 -9.33 -13.14 -7.40
N HIS A 44 -10.28 -12.71 -6.56
CA HIS A 44 -11.70 -13.01 -6.74
C HIS A 44 -12.56 -11.79 -7.13
N ALA A 45 -12.02 -10.57 -7.06
CA ALA A 45 -12.78 -9.38 -7.42
C ALA A 45 -13.18 -9.39 -8.90
N PRO A 46 -14.43 -9.00 -9.24
CA PRO A 46 -14.82 -8.80 -10.64
C PRO A 46 -14.04 -7.63 -11.27
N ASP A 47 -13.65 -6.63 -10.47
CA ASP A 47 -12.73 -5.57 -10.85
C ASP A 47 -11.52 -5.54 -9.90
N PRO A 48 -10.43 -6.28 -10.20
CA PRO A 48 -9.22 -6.26 -9.39
C PRO A 48 -8.52 -4.89 -9.40
N ARG A 49 -8.81 -4.02 -10.36
CA ARG A 49 -8.23 -2.67 -10.41
C ARG A 49 -8.75 -1.82 -9.25
N SER A 50 -10.07 -1.80 -9.00
CA SER A 50 -10.63 -1.03 -7.88
C SER A 50 -10.07 -1.47 -6.53
N VAL A 51 -9.88 -2.78 -6.32
CA VAL A 51 -9.25 -3.33 -5.12
C VAL A 51 -7.81 -2.86 -4.99
N LEU A 52 -7.02 -2.96 -6.07
CA LEU A 52 -5.62 -2.54 -6.07
C LEU A 52 -5.49 -1.03 -5.81
N VAL A 53 -6.35 -0.19 -6.40
CA VAL A 53 -6.39 1.26 -6.15
C VAL A 53 -6.62 1.56 -4.67
N ASN A 54 -7.57 0.87 -4.02
CA ASN A 54 -7.80 1.04 -2.59
C ASN A 54 -6.57 0.68 -1.75
N PHE A 55 -5.84 -0.39 -2.10
CA PHE A 55 -4.61 -0.74 -1.40
C PHE A 55 -3.49 0.28 -1.62
N VAL A 56 -3.25 0.71 -2.86
CA VAL A 56 -2.24 1.72 -3.19
C VAL A 56 -2.51 3.04 -2.46
N ASN A 57 -3.77 3.48 -2.38
CA ASN A 57 -4.13 4.69 -1.63
C ASN A 57 -3.77 4.58 -0.14
N ARG A 58 -3.81 3.37 0.43
CA ARG A 58 -3.49 3.10 1.84
C ARG A 58 -1.99 2.92 2.09
N PHE A 59 -1.14 2.94 1.06
CA PHE A 59 0.31 2.90 1.24
C PHE A 59 0.87 4.19 1.85
N LYS A 60 0.08 5.26 1.80
CA LYS A 60 0.31 6.56 2.43
C LYS A 60 -0.46 6.64 3.76
N PRO A 61 0.13 6.24 4.90
CA PRO A 61 -0.55 6.36 6.16
C PRO A 61 -0.85 7.83 6.49
N MET A 62 -2.03 8.09 7.06
CA MET A 62 -2.42 9.38 7.63
C MET A 62 -1.98 9.53 9.08
N SER A 63 -1.67 8.41 9.76
CA SER A 63 -1.12 8.36 11.10
C SER A 63 0.01 7.33 11.12
N TRP A 64 1.16 7.71 11.65
CA TRP A 64 2.37 6.89 11.69
C TRP A 64 3.25 7.28 12.87
N SER A 65 4.20 6.41 13.19
CA SER A 65 5.33 6.69 14.08
C SER A 65 6.63 6.48 13.32
N GLY A 66 7.68 7.23 13.69
CA GLY A 66 8.95 7.21 12.97
C GLY A 66 8.86 7.85 11.58
N SER A 67 9.61 7.31 10.62
CA SER A 67 9.66 7.81 9.23
C SER A 67 8.48 7.29 8.41
N ARG A 68 7.62 8.21 7.97
CA ARG A 68 6.56 7.99 7.00
C ARG A 68 7.12 7.56 5.66
N ALA A 69 8.20 8.19 5.21
CA ALA A 69 8.85 7.84 3.94
C ALA A 69 9.31 6.37 3.94
N SER A 70 9.89 5.90 5.04
CA SER A 70 10.33 4.51 5.19
C SER A 70 9.15 3.53 5.19
N LEU A 71 8.03 3.89 5.83
CA LEU A 71 6.79 3.08 5.79
C LEU A 71 6.19 3.02 4.38
N MET A 72 6.19 4.14 3.65
CA MET A 72 5.71 4.22 2.27
C MET A 72 6.59 3.38 1.33
N GLU A 73 7.90 3.40 1.50
CA GLU A 73 8.82 2.52 0.74
C GLU A 73 8.54 1.05 1.00
N ALA A 74 8.43 0.66 2.27
CA ALA A 74 8.16 -0.72 2.63
C ALA A 74 6.83 -1.20 2.03
N ASN A 75 5.78 -0.36 2.07
CA ASN A 75 4.50 -0.68 1.45
C ASN A 75 4.63 -0.76 -0.08
N THR A 76 5.36 0.15 -0.72
CA THR A 76 5.51 0.19 -2.20
C THR A 76 6.14 -1.07 -2.76
N ARG A 77 7.05 -1.71 -2.02
CA ARG A 77 7.66 -3.01 -2.40
C ARG A 77 6.63 -4.13 -2.58
N LEU A 78 5.46 -4.04 -1.95
CA LEU A 78 4.36 -5.00 -2.19
C LEU A 78 3.89 -5.01 -3.66
N LEU A 79 4.10 -3.91 -4.40
CA LEU A 79 3.78 -3.86 -5.83
C LEU A 79 4.72 -4.70 -6.69
N ASP A 80 5.91 -5.06 -6.19
CA ASP A 80 6.79 -6.00 -6.88
C ASP A 80 6.16 -7.39 -6.93
N ASP A 81 5.63 -7.85 -5.79
CA ASP A 81 4.92 -9.12 -5.65
C ASP A 81 3.51 -9.07 -6.26
N ALA A 82 2.89 -7.90 -6.38
CA ALA A 82 1.55 -7.80 -6.95
C ALA A 82 1.50 -8.24 -8.43
N GLN A 83 2.61 -8.06 -9.17
CA GLN A 83 2.68 -8.35 -10.61
C GLN A 83 2.38 -9.82 -10.96
N ILE A 84 2.65 -10.75 -10.03
CA ILE A 84 2.35 -12.18 -10.21
C ILE A 84 0.92 -12.56 -9.82
N MET A 85 0.19 -11.69 -9.12
CA MET A 85 -1.15 -11.97 -8.58
C MET A 85 -2.27 -11.28 -9.33
N ILE A 86 -1.96 -10.29 -10.16
CA ILE A 86 -2.93 -9.46 -10.87
C ILE A 86 -2.94 -9.77 -12.37
N PRO A 87 -4.05 -9.49 -13.09
CA PRO A 87 -4.07 -9.59 -14.53
C PRO A 87 -2.99 -8.70 -15.19
N ALA A 88 -2.36 -9.19 -16.26
CA ALA A 88 -1.32 -8.46 -16.99
C ALA A 88 -1.77 -7.07 -17.48
N ALA A 89 -3.07 -6.89 -17.73
CA ALA A 89 -3.69 -5.61 -18.09
C ALA A 89 -3.53 -4.52 -17.00
N LEU A 90 -3.23 -4.90 -15.75
CA LEU A 90 -3.00 -3.96 -14.64
C LEU A 90 -1.52 -3.62 -14.43
N LEU A 91 -0.58 -4.25 -15.13
CA LEU A 91 0.85 -3.94 -15.01
C LEU A 91 1.18 -2.47 -15.34
N PRO A 92 0.57 -1.82 -16.35
CA PRO A 92 0.78 -0.39 -16.59
C PRO A 92 0.37 0.48 -15.40
N TYR A 93 -0.75 0.13 -14.75
CA TYR A 93 -1.21 0.83 -13.55
C TYR A 93 -0.25 0.63 -12.37
N VAL A 94 0.31 -0.58 -12.20
CA VAL A 94 1.34 -0.84 -11.18
C VAL A 94 2.58 0.01 -11.42
N ALA A 95 3.04 0.11 -12.67
CA ALA A 95 4.20 0.94 -13.02
C ALA A 95 3.96 2.42 -12.72
N GLU A 96 2.79 2.95 -13.11
CA GLU A 96 2.38 4.33 -12.82
C GLU A 96 2.28 4.59 -11.30
N ALA A 97 1.64 3.68 -10.57
CA ALA A 97 1.51 3.78 -9.12
C ALA A 97 2.89 3.79 -8.42
N LYS A 98 3.82 2.95 -8.87
CA LYS A 98 5.21 2.93 -8.34
C LYS A 98 5.92 4.25 -8.58
N ASP A 99 5.84 4.81 -9.78
CA ASP A 99 6.47 6.10 -10.09
C ASP A 99 5.89 7.25 -9.25
N LEU A 100 4.56 7.32 -9.11
CA LEU A 100 3.89 8.30 -8.25
C LEU A 100 4.33 8.16 -6.79
N LEU A 101 4.32 6.93 -6.25
CA LEU A 101 4.75 6.66 -4.88
C LEU A 101 6.23 7.01 -4.68
N SER A 102 7.12 6.70 -5.63
CA SER A 102 8.54 7.06 -5.54
C SER A 102 8.76 8.57 -5.42
N ARG A 103 8.01 9.38 -6.19
CA ARG A 103 8.08 10.84 -6.09
C ARG A 103 7.57 11.34 -4.73
N GLU A 104 6.46 10.80 -4.25
CA GLU A 104 5.89 11.15 -2.94
C GLU A 104 6.81 10.76 -1.79
N ILE A 105 7.45 9.58 -1.86
CA ILE A 105 8.46 9.11 -0.90
C ILE A 105 9.65 10.07 -0.84
N ALA A 106 10.17 10.49 -2.00
CA ALA A 106 11.31 11.40 -2.06
C ALA A 106 10.97 12.75 -1.42
N ASN A 107 9.79 13.29 -1.72
CA ASN A 107 9.31 14.54 -1.12
C ASN A 107 9.14 14.42 0.41
N GLU A 108 8.54 13.33 0.89
CA GLU A 108 8.36 13.11 2.34
C GLU A 108 9.70 12.97 3.05
N ARG A 109 10.67 12.23 2.47
CA ARG A 109 12.00 12.08 3.05
C ARG A 109 12.75 13.41 3.16
N GLN A 110 12.61 14.26 2.15
CA GLN A 110 13.17 15.62 2.19
C GLN A 110 12.52 16.43 3.32
N SER A 111 11.20 16.41 3.43
CA SER A 111 10.46 17.09 4.51
C SER A 111 10.79 16.56 5.91
N GLU A 112 11.01 15.25 6.06
CA GLU A 112 11.50 14.65 7.32
C GLU A 112 12.88 15.21 7.69
N THR A 113 13.81 15.24 6.75
CA THR A 113 15.17 15.74 6.96
C THR A 113 15.18 17.22 7.37
N GLU A 114 14.40 18.06 6.69
CA GLU A 114 14.27 19.49 7.01
C GLU A 114 13.68 19.71 8.41
N ARG A 115 12.68 18.92 8.81
CA ARG A 115 12.07 19.01 10.15
C ARG A 115 13.04 18.59 11.25
N ASP A 116 13.85 17.56 11.01
CA ASP A 116 14.85 17.13 11.98
C ASP A 116 15.97 18.18 12.14
N GLN A 117 16.44 18.78 11.04
CA GLN A 117 17.42 19.89 11.09
C GLN A 117 16.90 21.10 11.88
N VAL A 118 15.68 21.57 11.59
CA VAL A 118 15.05 22.69 12.31
C VAL A 118 14.86 22.37 13.79
N ARG A 119 14.64 21.10 14.14
CA ARG A 119 14.52 20.68 15.53
C ARG A 119 15.87 20.77 16.23
N ASP A 120 16.92 20.23 15.63
CA ASP A 120 18.25 20.18 16.24
C ASP A 120 18.83 21.59 16.45
N GLU A 121 18.64 22.52 15.50
CA GLU A 121 19.05 23.93 15.62
C GLU A 121 18.34 24.71 16.75
N ARG A 122 17.19 24.24 17.25
CA ARG A 122 16.45 24.89 18.35
C ARG A 122 16.92 24.47 19.74
N PHE A 123 17.69 23.39 19.82
CA PHE A 123 18.19 22.84 21.09
C PHE A 123 19.67 23.15 21.34
N GLU A 124 20.35 23.83 20.40
CA GLU A 124 21.68 24.45 20.58
C GLU A 124 21.56 25.93 20.97
#